data_AF-A0A968S7C0-F1
#
_entry.id   AF-A0A968S7C0-F1
#
_cell.length_a   1.000
_cell.length_b   1.000
_cell.length_c   1.000
_cell.angle_alpha   90.00
_cell.angle_beta   90.00
_cell.angle_gamma   90.00
#
_symmetry.space_group_name_H-M   'P 1'
#
loop_
_entity.id
_entity.type
_entity.pdbx_description
1 polymer ?
#
loop_
_entity_poly.entity_id
_entity_poly.type
_entity_poly.pdbx_seq_one_letter_code
_entity_poly.pdbx_strand_id
1 'polypeptide(L)' 'MNEKNITRVTAETLLKSEDLTDWERVRAMSDAEIEQNAQSDPDNPLLDEDEEMGRVVYFDADGNRHILSDAVVRCDRKSE' A
#
# COMPACT_ATOMS: atom_id res chain seq x y z
N MET A 1 -4.01 22.07 6.83
CA MET A 1 -4.91 21.46 5.83
C MET A 1 -6.24 22.19 5.87
N ASN A 2 -6.71 22.73 4.75
CA ASN A 2 -7.97 23.47 4.68
C ASN A 2 -9.08 22.48 4.26
N GLU A 3 -10.19 22.42 4.98
CA GLU A 3 -11.26 21.41 4.81
C GLU A 3 -11.92 21.41 3.41
N LYS A 4 -11.68 22.46 2.62
CA LYS A 4 -12.28 22.68 1.30
C LYS A 4 -11.67 21.83 0.16
N ASN A 5 -10.62 21.05 0.42
CA ASN A 5 -9.92 20.26 -0.61
C ASN A 5 -10.19 18.74 -0.53
N ILE A 6 -11.01 18.28 0.42
CA ILE A 6 -11.29 16.85 0.61
C ILE A 6 -12.69 16.54 0.11
N THR A 7 -12.79 15.85 -1.04
CA THR A 7 -14.05 15.32 -1.56
C THR A 7 -14.29 13.92 -0.99
N ARG A 8 -15.38 13.75 -0.24
CA ARG A 8 -15.80 12.45 0.29
C ARG A 8 -16.72 11.76 -0.72
N VAL A 9 -16.43 10.52 -1.05
CA VAL A 9 -17.20 9.69 -1.98
C VAL A 9 -17.58 8.38 -1.30
N THR A 10 -18.72 7.80 -1.67
CA THR A 10 -19.12 6.47 -1.21
C THR A 10 -18.52 5.40 -2.11
N ALA A 11 -18.43 4.16 -1.61
CA ALA A 11 -17.95 3.03 -2.41
C ALA A 11 -18.77 2.83 -3.69
N GLU A 12 -20.10 2.98 -3.61
CA GLU A 12 -21.00 2.88 -4.77
C GLU A 12 -20.72 3.96 -5.83
N THR A 13 -20.30 5.15 -5.40
CA THR A 13 -19.92 6.24 -6.31
C THR A 13 -18.57 5.96 -6.97
N LEU A 14 -17.58 5.45 -6.22
CA LEU A 14 -16.28 5.05 -6.76
C LEU A 14 -16.40 3.90 -7.77
N LEU A 15 -17.27 2.92 -7.53
CA LEU A 15 -17.52 1.83 -8.48
C LEU A 15 -18.12 2.30 -9.81
N LYS A 16 -18.76 3.47 -9.82
CA LYS A 16 -19.39 4.07 -11.01
C LYS A 16 -18.52 5.13 -11.68
N SER A 17 -17.40 5.52 -11.07
CA SER A 17 -16.49 6.49 -11.68
C SER A 17 -15.73 5.85 -12.84
N GLU A 18 -15.40 6.66 -13.84
CA GLU A 18 -14.54 6.25 -14.93
C GLU A 18 -13.17 5.85 -14.40
N ASP A 19 -12.69 4.70 -14.86
CA ASP A 19 -11.34 4.26 -14.58
C ASP A 19 -10.38 4.99 -15.52
N LEU A 20 -9.45 5.75 -14.95
CA LEU A 20 -8.45 6.49 -15.70
C LEU A 20 -7.19 5.65 -15.95
N THR A 21 -7.13 4.44 -15.40
CA THR A 21 -5.98 3.55 -15.53
C THR A 21 -5.96 2.91 -16.91
N ASP A 22 -4.88 3.11 -17.66
CA ASP A 22 -4.64 2.41 -18.92
C ASP A 22 -4.23 0.95 -18.65
N TRP A 23 -5.24 0.09 -18.49
CA TRP A 23 -5.05 -1.34 -18.23
C TRP A 23 -4.44 -2.11 -19.39
N GLU A 24 -4.62 -1.65 -20.63
CA GLU A 24 -4.02 -2.31 -21.79
C GLU A 24 -2.51 -2.18 -21.73
N ARG A 25 -2.01 -0.96 -21.47
CA ARG A 25 -0.58 -0.70 -21.28
C ARG A 25 -0.02 -1.49 -20.10
N VAL A 26 -0.73 -1.51 -18.96
CA VAL A 26 -0.27 -2.23 -17.75
C VAL A 26 -0.15 -3.73 -18.02
N ARG A 27 -1.10 -4.34 -18.73
CA ARG A 27 -1.08 -5.77 -19.05
C ARG A 27 -0.02 -6.16 -20.09
N ALA A 28 0.36 -5.22 -20.95
CA ALA A 28 1.38 -5.45 -21.99
C ALA A 28 2.81 -5.20 -21.50
N MET A 29 2.98 -4.66 -20.29
CA MET A 29 4.28 -4.29 -19.72
C MET A 29 5.13 -5.53 -19.40
N SER A 30 6.40 -5.50 -19.76
CA SER A 30 7.34 -6.57 -19.41
C SER A 30 7.78 -6.50 -17.95
N ASP A 31 8.25 -7.61 -17.40
CA ASP A 31 8.74 -7.66 -16.01
C ASP A 31 9.86 -6.63 -15.75
N ALA A 32 10.78 -6.44 -16.69
CA ALA A 32 11.85 -5.45 -16.57
C ALA A 32 11.33 -4.01 -16.52
N GLU A 33 10.30 -3.70 -17.31
CA GLU A 33 9.65 -2.38 -17.28
C GLU A 33 8.85 -2.19 -15.99
N ILE A 34 8.21 -3.24 -15.47
CA ILE A 34 7.51 -3.20 -14.18
C ILE A 34 8.51 -2.89 -13.06
N GLU A 35 9.65 -3.58 -13.01
CA GLU A 35 10.70 -3.36 -12.01
C GLU A 35 11.25 -1.93 -12.08
N GLN A 36 11.55 -1.44 -13.28
CA GLN A 36 12.03 -0.08 -13.48
C GLN A 36 11.00 0.96 -13.04
N ASN A 37 9.73 0.77 -13.41
CA ASN A 37 8.66 1.68 -13.03
C ASN A 37 8.49 1.72 -11.51
N ALA A 38 8.49 0.56 -10.86
CA ALA A 38 8.41 0.46 -9.40
C ALA A 38 9.60 1.13 -8.69
N GLN A 39 10.82 1.03 -9.23
CA GLN A 39 12.01 1.69 -8.68
C GLN A 39 12.01 3.20 -8.87
N SER A 40 11.42 3.68 -9.96
CA SER A 40 11.36 5.10 -10.29
C SER A 40 10.19 5.84 -9.66
N ASP A 41 9.26 5.11 -9.02
CA ASP A 41 8.06 5.69 -8.42
C ASP A 41 8.41 6.39 -7.10
N PRO A 42 8.23 7.73 -7.01
CA PRO A 42 8.51 8.47 -5.79
C PRO A 42 7.61 8.09 -4.60
N ASP A 43 6.43 7.50 -4.86
CA ASP A 43 5.52 7.00 -3.83
C ASP A 43 5.89 5.56 -3.38
N ASN A 44 6.86 4.93 -4.04
CA ASN A 44 7.44 3.65 -3.67
C ASN A 44 8.94 3.80 -3.32
N PRO A 45 9.27 4.48 -2.20
CA PRO A 45 10.66 4.64 -1.79
C PRO A 45 11.30 3.27 -1.59
N LEU A 46 12.42 3.05 -2.27
CA LEU A 46 13.25 1.88 -2.05
C LEU A 46 13.76 1.93 -0.61
N LEU A 47 13.48 0.88 0.16
CA LEU A 47 14.11 0.69 1.46
C LEU A 47 15.59 0.44 1.21
N ASP A 48 16.46 1.25 1.80
CA ASP A 48 17.89 0.96 1.78
C ASP A 48 18.20 -0.30 2.65
N GLU A 49 19.33 -0.97 2.41
CA GLU A 49 19.68 -2.20 3.13
C GLU A 49 19.87 -1.98 4.65
N ASP A 50 20.05 -0.72 5.06
CA ASP A 50 20.24 -0.27 6.45
C ASP A 50 18.94 0.31 7.06
N GLU A 51 17.90 0.53 6.27
CA GLU A 51 16.55 0.99 6.62
C GLU A 51 15.81 -0.24 7.14
N GLU A 52 16.19 -0.57 8.38
CA GLU A 52 15.54 -1.50 9.28
C GLU A 52 14.03 -1.51 9.00
N MET A 53 13.55 -2.62 8.43
CA MET A 53 12.14 -2.96 8.20
C MET A 53 11.24 -2.15 9.12
N GLY A 54 10.43 -1.25 8.55
CA GLY A 54 9.60 -0.33 9.31
C GLY A 54 8.97 -1.02 10.51
N ARG A 55 9.35 -0.60 11.72
CA ARG A 55 8.91 -1.26 12.95
C ARG A 55 7.38 -1.28 12.97
N VAL A 56 6.80 -2.48 12.98
CA VAL A 56 5.35 -2.61 13.07
C VAL A 56 4.95 -2.25 14.50
N VAL A 57 4.34 -1.08 14.65
CA VAL A 57 3.77 -0.61 15.91
C VAL A 57 2.28 -0.85 15.87
N TYR A 58 1.77 -1.56 16.87
CA TYR A 58 0.31 -1.72 17.05
C TYR A 58 -0.11 -1.22 18.42
N PHE A 59 -1.38 -0.86 18.54
CA PHE A 59 -2.00 -0.47 19.79
C PHE A 59 -3.01 -1.55 20.19
N ASP A 60 -2.98 -1.95 21.45
CA ASP A 60 -4.02 -2.84 21.98
C ASP A 60 -5.33 -2.08 22.22
N ALA A 61 -6.39 -2.82 22.58
CA ALA A 61 -7.71 -2.24 22.86
C ALA A 61 -7.70 -1.25 24.05
N ASP A 62 -6.67 -1.33 24.91
CA ASP A 62 -6.47 -0.46 26.06
C ASP A 62 -5.58 0.77 25.71
N GLY A 63 -5.12 0.86 24.46
CA GLY A 63 -4.32 1.97 23.94
C GLY A 63 -2.82 1.88 24.22
N ASN A 64 -2.31 0.75 24.71
CA ASN A 64 -0.87 0.58 24.94
C ASN A 64 -0.15 0.32 23.61
N ARG A 65 1.03 0.93 23.48
CA ARG A 65 1.89 0.81 22.30
C ARG A 65 2.75 -0.45 22.39
N HIS A 66 2.67 -1.31 21.39
CA HIS A 66 3.48 -2.51 21.23
C HIS A 66 4.32 -2.41 19.95
N ILE A 67 5.55 -2.94 19.99
CA ILE A 67 6.45 -3.00 18.85
C ILE A 67 6.68 -4.47 18.53
N LEU A 68 6.31 -4.90 17.32
CA LEU A 68 6.68 -6.23 16.82
C LEU A 68 8.12 -6.18 16.31
N SER A 69 9.04 -6.68 17.12
CA SER A 69 10.38 -7.03 16.67
C SER A 69 10.32 -8.45 16.06
N ASP A 70 10.57 -8.57 14.75
CA ASP A 70 10.67 -9.82 13.97
C ASP A 70 9.42 -10.68 13.77
N ALA A 71 8.41 -10.15 13.09
CA ALA A 71 7.33 -10.97 12.55
C ALA A 71 7.47 -11.18 11.03
N VAL A 72 8.04 -12.32 10.64
CA VAL A 72 7.60 -13.01 9.42
C VAL A 72 6.11 -13.26 9.62
N VAL A 73 5.26 -12.43 9.01
CA VAL A 73 3.81 -12.62 9.05
C VAL A 73 3.48 -13.87 8.23
N ARG A 74 3.50 -15.04 8.88
CA ARG A 74 2.85 -16.22 8.35
C ARG A 74 1.35 -15.97 8.46
N CYS A 75 0.78 -15.45 7.37
CA CYS A 75 -0.66 -15.35 7.22
C CYS A 75 -1.20 -16.77 7.00
N ASP A 76 -1.42 -17.51 8.10
CA ASP A 76 -2.19 -18.75 8.05
C ASP A 76 -3.63 -18.37 7.72
N ARG A 77 -3.92 -18.35 6.43
CA ARG A 77 -5.28 -18.26 5.89
C ARG A 77 -6.03 -19.47 6.44
N LYS A 78 -6.81 -19.29 7.51
CA LYS A 78 -7.78 -20.30 7.93
C LYS A 78 -8.76 -20.48 6.77
N SER A 79 -8.66 -21.63 6.11
CA SER A 79 -9.71 -22.15 5.25
C SER A 79 -10.88 -22.54 6.13
N GLU A 80 -11.99 -21.82 6.01
CA GLU A 80 -13.32 -22.37 6.27
C GLU A 80 -13.94 -22.83 4.95
#